data_AF-A0A1A8H6Q8-F1
#
_entry.id   AF-A0A1A8H6Q8-F1
#
_cell.length_a   1.000
_cell.length_b   1.000
_cell.length_c   1.000
_cell.angle_alpha   90.00
_cell.angle_beta   90.00
_cell.angle_gamma   90.00
#
_symmetry.space_group_name_H-M   'P 1'
#
loop_
_entity.id
_entity.type
_entity.pdbx_description
1 polymer ?
#
loop_
_entity_poly.entity_id
_entity_poly.type
_entity_poly.pdbx_seq_one_letter_code
_entity_poly.pdbx_strand_id
1 'polypeptide(L)' 'GSAVFNPLSSTHEFLQACSLCYPREGPGIYSYVHKPDLVHSCKQDILLCRRKAGSPSEWTRVRPIPTNSSFRG' A
#
# COMPACT_ATOMS: atom_id res chain seq x y z
N GLY A 1 -6.50 -13.90 24.71
CA GLY A 1 -5.58 -13.23 23.78
C GLY A 1 -6.35 -12.24 22.98
N SER A 2 -6.08 -10.94 23.11
CA SER A 2 -6.76 -9.92 22.31
C SER A 2 -6.32 -10.08 20.86
N ALA A 3 -7.26 -10.38 19.97
CA ALA A 3 -6.99 -10.42 18.54
C ALA A 3 -6.43 -9.05 18.11
N VAL A 4 -5.23 -9.04 17.55
CA VAL A 4 -4.63 -7.83 16.99
C VAL A 4 -5.40 -7.51 15.72
N PHE A 5 -6.41 -6.66 15.84
CA PHE A 5 -7.23 -6.22 14.71
C PHE A 5 -6.63 -4.95 14.13
N ASN A 6 -6.46 -4.91 12.81
CA ASN A 6 -6.06 -3.68 12.14
C ASN A 6 -7.20 -2.66 12.31
N PRO A 7 -6.98 -1.51 12.97
CA PRO A 7 -8.02 -0.51 13.23
C PRO A 7 -8.60 0.09 11.94
N LEU A 8 -7.88 -0.03 10.82
CA LEU A 8 -8.31 0.50 9.52
C LEU A 8 -9.00 -0.55 8.63
N SER A 9 -9.17 -1.79 9.09
CA SER A 9 -9.73 -2.87 8.27
C SER A 9 -11.18 -2.64 7.81
N SER A 10 -11.95 -1.81 8.52
CA SER A 10 -13.33 -1.47 8.14
C SER A 10 -13.39 -0.47 6.98
N THR A 11 -12.37 0.38 6.84
CA THR A 11 -12.37 1.51 5.90
C THR A 11 -11.36 1.35 4.76
N HIS A 12 -10.30 0.59 4.99
CA HIS A 12 -9.18 0.43 4.07
C HIS A 12 -8.92 -1.03 3.74
N GLU A 13 -8.39 -1.25 2.55
CA GLU A 13 -7.80 -2.49 2.11
C GLU A 13 -6.29 -2.34 2.09
N PHE A 14 -5.61 -3.39 2.52
CA PHE A 14 -4.16 -3.48 2.50
C PHE A 14 -3.76 -4.68 1.66
N LEU A 15 -2.71 -4.49 0.84
CA LEU A 15 -2.19 -5.53 -0.03
C LEU A 15 -0.66 -5.49 -0.01
N GLN A 16 -0.04 -6.62 0.28
CA GLN A 16 1.40 -6.79 0.05
C GLN A 16 1.65 -7.16 -1.40
N ALA A 17 2.50 -6.38 -2.05
CA ALA A 17 2.82 -6.49 -3.47
C ALA A 17 4.31 -6.18 -3.71
N CYS A 18 4.73 -6.22 -4.97
CA CYS A 18 6.03 -5.72 -5.39
C CYS A 18 5.86 -4.74 -6.56
N SER A 19 6.94 -4.07 -6.95
CA SER A 19 6.95 -3.10 -8.06
C SER A 19 6.69 -3.73 -9.43
N LEU A 20 6.78 -5.05 -9.54
CA LEU A 20 6.47 -5.79 -10.77
C LEU A 20 4.98 -6.10 -10.90
N CYS A 21 4.33 -6.59 -9.83
CA CYS A 21 2.87 -6.76 -9.77
C CYS A 21 2.14 -5.41 -9.87
N TYR A 22 2.69 -4.40 -9.23
CA TYR A 22 2.11 -3.07 -9.13
C TYR A 22 3.18 -2.03 -9.46
N PRO A 23 3.41 -1.71 -10.75
CA PRO A 23 4.26 -0.60 -11.12
C PRO A 23 3.62 0.75 -10.79
N ARG A 24 4.48 1.76 -10.59
CA ARG A 24 4.11 3.15 -10.34
C ARG A 24 3.86 3.88 -11.67
N GLU A 25 2.89 3.39 -12.42
CA GLU A 25 2.51 3.89 -13.75
C GLU A 25 1.08 4.44 -13.78
N GLY A 26 0.46 4.65 -12.62
CA GLY A 26 -0.88 5.22 -12.55
C GLY A 26 -0.94 6.68 -12.99
N PRO A 27 -2.15 7.20 -13.28
CA PRO A 27 -2.35 8.59 -13.70
C PRO A 27 -1.93 9.61 -12.61
N GLY A 28 -1.91 9.19 -11.34
CA GLY A 28 -1.34 9.96 -10.24
C GLY A 28 0.14 9.63 -10.04
N ILE A 29 0.95 10.66 -9.73
CA ILE A 29 2.40 10.53 -9.48
C ILE A 29 2.72 9.45 -8.43
N TYR A 30 1.77 9.06 -7.58
CA TYR A 30 1.95 8.05 -6.52
C TYR A 30 1.01 6.84 -6.63
N SER A 31 0.27 6.67 -7.72
CA SER A 31 -0.65 5.55 -7.87
C SER A 31 0.00 4.30 -8.48
N TYR A 32 -0.42 3.16 -7.95
CA TYR A 32 0.05 1.83 -8.28
C TYR A 32 -1.05 1.08 -9.05
N VAL A 33 -0.71 0.50 -10.22
CA VAL A 33 -1.68 -0.19 -11.09
C VAL A 33 -1.33 -1.67 -11.17
N HIS A 34 -2.30 -2.54 -11.00
CA HIS A 34 -2.08 -3.99 -11.07
C HIS A 34 -1.77 -4.44 -12.50
N LYS A 35 -0.64 -5.13 -12.70
CA LYS A 35 -0.28 -5.80 -13.96
C LYS A 35 -0.17 -7.31 -13.73
N PRO A 36 -1.22 -8.08 -14.05
CA PRO A 36 -1.23 -9.52 -13.84
C PRO A 36 -0.37 -10.29 -14.86
N ASP A 37 -0.01 -9.68 -15.99
CA ASP A 37 0.60 -10.36 -17.13
C ASP A 37 2.09 -10.74 -16.93
N LEU A 38 2.64 -10.50 -15.74
CA LEU A 38 4.05 -10.77 -15.44
C LEU A 38 4.22 -12.00 -14.55
N VAL A 39 4.72 -13.09 -15.12
CA VAL A 39 5.11 -14.28 -14.35
C VAL A 39 6.41 -13.98 -13.60
N HIS A 40 6.33 -13.82 -12.28
CA HIS A 40 7.49 -13.61 -11.43
C HIS A 40 7.25 -14.13 -10.01
N SER A 41 8.32 -14.31 -9.25
CA SER A 41 8.24 -14.54 -7.81
C SER A 41 7.97 -13.21 -7.10
N CYS A 42 6.75 -13.01 -6.60
CA CYS A 42 6.35 -11.78 -5.94
C CYS A 42 7.10 -11.63 -4.60
N LYS A 43 7.89 -10.56 -4.48
CA LYS A 43 8.69 -10.27 -3.28
C LYS A 43 7.86 -9.77 -2.10
N GLN A 44 6.64 -9.28 -2.34
CA GLN A 44 5.76 -8.72 -1.31
C GLN A 44 6.42 -7.64 -0.44
N ASP A 45 7.37 -6.90 -1.02
CA ASP A 45 8.24 -5.91 -0.38
C ASP A 45 7.63 -4.50 -0.29
N ILE A 46 6.43 -4.32 -0.85
CA ILE A 46 5.68 -3.07 -0.83
C ILE A 46 4.32 -3.33 -0.18
N LEU A 47 3.97 -2.52 0.83
CA LEU A 47 2.62 -2.48 1.38
C LEU A 47 1.82 -1.37 0.70
N LEU A 48 0.75 -1.76 0.00
CA LEU A 48 -0.20 -0.86 -0.62
C LEU A 48 -1.45 -0.72 0.25
N CYS A 49 -2.07 0.45 0.24
CA CYS A 49 -3.39 0.67 0.80
C CYS A 49 -4.31 1.43 -0.16
N ARG A 50 -5.61 1.17 -0.06
CA ARG A 50 -6.67 1.94 -0.71
C ARG A 50 -7.91 2.00 0.19
N ARG A 51 -8.81 2.95 -0.06
CA ARG A 51 -10.11 3.01 0.61
C ARG A 51 -11.09 2.02 -0.02
N LYS A 52 -11.91 1.37 0.80
CA LYS A 52 -13.01 0.50 0.33
C LYS A 52 -14.14 1.29 -0.32
N ALA A 53 -14.39 2.50 0.19
CA ALA A 53 -15.44 3.40 -0.28
C ALA A 53 -14.91 4.84 -0.38
N GLY A 54 -15.32 5.52 -1.46
CA GLY A 54 -14.93 6.90 -1.79
C GLY A 54 -13.73 7.00 -2.75
N SER A 55 -13.51 8.19 -3.29
CA SER A 55 -12.34 8.51 -4.11
C SER A 55 -11.18 9.04 -3.23
N PRO A 56 -9.91 8.76 -3.57
CA PRO A 56 -9.46 7.92 -4.68
C PRO A 56 -9.48 6.42 -4.32
N SER A 57 -9.90 5.59 -5.28
CA SER A 57 -9.86 4.11 -5.18
C SER A 57 -8.52 3.52 -5.63
N GLU A 58 -7.53 4.38 -5.86
CA GLU A 58 -6.20 4.00 -6.32
C GLU A 58 -5.36 3.39 -5.20
N TRP A 59 -4.48 2.46 -5.56
CA TRP A 59 -3.50 1.92 -4.63
C TRP A 59 -2.38 2.93 -4.40
N THR A 60 -2.08 3.17 -3.12
CA THR A 60 -0.99 4.05 -2.70
C THR A 60 -0.05 3.29 -1.77
N ARG A 61 1.24 3.65 -1.78
CA ARG A 61 2.24 3.01 -0.92
C ARG A 61 2.14 3.52 0.52
N VAL A 62 2.01 2.60 1.47
CA VAL A 62 2.14 2.91 2.89
C VAL A 62 3.60 3.30 3.17
N ARG A 63 3.80 4.50 3.69
CA ARG A 63 5.14 5.00 4.03
C ARG A 63 5.60 4.37 5.34
N PRO A 64 6.83 3.84 5.43
CA PRO A 64 7.42 3.43 6.69
C PRO A 64 7.45 4.61 7.65
N ILE A 65 7.26 4.33 8.95
CA ILE A 65 7.47 5.34 9.98
C ILE A 65 8.94 5.77 9.90
N PRO A 66 9.24 7.07 9.78
CA PRO A 66 10.62 7.54 9.78
C PRO A 66 11.27 7.18 11.12
N THR A 67 12.47 6.60 11.06
CA THR A 67 13.23 6.17 12.24
C THR A 67 13.85 7.33 13.03
N ASN A 68 13.93 8.53 12.42
CA ASN A 68 14.41 9.74 13.07
C ASN A 68 13.24 10.55 13.64
N SER A 69 12.85 10.25 14.87
CA SER A 69 11.91 11.04 15.67
C SER A 69 12.62 12.14 16.45
N SER A 70 13.49 12.94 15.82
CA SER A 70 13.96 14.19 16.44
C SER A 70 12.93 15.29 16.20
N PHE A 71 11.79 15.21 16.89
CA PHE A 71 10.92 16.37 17.08
C PHE A 71 11.70 17.40 17.91
N ARG A 72 12.33 18.37 17.23
CA ARG A 72 12.82 19.59 17.87
C ARG A 72 11.67 20.58 17.81
N GLY A 73 10.90 20.64 18.90
CA GLY A 73 9.90 21.68 19.12
C GLY A 73 10.53 23.05 19.29
#